data_AF-A0A1D9GM78-F1
#
_entry.id   AF-A0A1D9GM78-F1
#
_cell.length_a   1.000
_cell.length_b   1.000
_cell.length_c   1.000
_cell.angle_alpha   90.00
_cell.angle_beta   90.00
_cell.angle_gamma   90.00
#
_symmetry.space_group_name_H-M   'P 1'
#
loop_
_entity.id
_entity.type
_entity.pdbx_description
1 polymer ?
#
loop_
_entity_poly.entity_id
_entity_poly.type
_entity_poly.pdbx_seq_one_letter_code
_entity_poly.pdbx_strand_id
1 'polypeptide(L)'
;MSEHTRIYLQPECCAGEEGRLWCQDDEPQSCPDGEKWTPYILVSEFDKVKDRLEKANTRIEELENGEEVAARELLFWWAERLSNAPNENLRQVIKEGYQRIINLANVLEDTSVRVRSYAGGSGAAR
;
A
#
# COMPACT_ATOMS: atom_id res chain seq x y z
N MET A 1 17.82 -10.60 21.77
CA MET A 1 18.65 -9.51 21.21
C MET A 1 17.66 -8.55 20.57
N SER A 2 17.60 -7.29 20.99
CA SER A 2 16.66 -6.31 20.44
C SER A 2 16.98 -6.07 18.96
N GLU A 3 15.98 -6.21 18.10
CA GLU A 3 16.08 -5.90 16.67
C GLU A 3 16.07 -4.37 16.49
N HIS A 4 17.20 -3.73 16.71
CA HIS A 4 17.30 -2.28 16.49
C HIS A 4 17.29 -2.01 14.97
N THR A 5 16.22 -1.38 14.50
CA THR A 5 16.03 -1.03 13.07
C THR A 5 16.89 0.18 12.66
N ARG A 6 17.39 0.94 13.64
CA ARG A 6 18.08 2.21 13.43
C ARG A 6 19.45 2.20 14.10
N ILE A 7 20.40 2.83 13.44
CA ILE A 7 21.71 3.16 13.98
C ILE A 7 21.90 4.66 13.85
N TYR A 8 22.56 5.29 14.80
CA TYR A 8 22.75 6.72 14.87
C TYR A 8 24.23 7.04 14.71
N LEU A 9 24.54 8.04 13.87
CA LEU A 9 25.89 8.55 13.70
C LEU A 9 26.05 9.85 14.49
N GLN A 10 27.13 9.92 15.26
CA GLN A 10 27.48 11.10 16.04
C GLN A 10 27.70 12.33 15.15
N PRO A 11 27.23 13.53 15.54
CA PRO A 11 27.56 14.78 14.86
C PRO A 11 29.06 15.05 14.81
N GLU A 12 29.53 15.74 13.77
CA GLU A 12 30.96 16.05 13.59
C GLU A 12 31.53 16.95 14.69
N CYS A 13 30.74 17.88 15.22
CA CYS A 13 31.14 18.75 16.32
C CYS A 13 31.48 17.99 17.61
N CYS A 14 30.99 16.75 17.76
CA CYS A 14 31.18 15.93 18.95
C CYS A 14 32.19 14.80 18.73
N ALA A 15 32.80 14.72 17.55
CA ALA A 15 33.78 13.70 17.23
C ALA A 15 35.01 13.86 18.15
N GLY A 16 35.43 12.77 18.78
CA GLY A 16 36.67 12.73 19.56
C GLY A 16 37.90 12.52 18.66
N GLU A 17 39.07 12.35 19.28
CA GLU A 17 40.31 12.04 18.56
C GLU A 17 40.24 10.69 17.80
N GLU A 18 39.36 9.78 18.22
CA GLU A 18 39.08 8.51 17.54
C GLU A 18 38.06 8.61 16.39
N GLY A 19 37.51 9.81 16.15
CA GLY A 19 36.51 10.07 15.12
C GLY A 19 35.06 10.00 15.65
N ARG A 20 34.12 9.73 14.73
CA ARG A 20 32.68 9.66 15.02
C ARG A 20 32.28 8.28 15.51
N LEU A 21 31.40 8.26 16.51
CA LEU A 21 30.83 7.04 17.05
C LEU A 21 29.50 6.65 16.39
N TRP A 22 29.23 5.35 16.37
CA TRP A 22 27.94 4.77 16.03
C TRP A 22 27.22 4.31 17.30
N CYS A 23 25.92 4.59 17.41
CA CYS A 23 25.09 4.18 18.53
C CYS A 23 23.87 3.41 18.01
N GLN A 24 23.45 2.35 18.69
CA GLN A 24 22.26 1.55 18.33
C GLN A 24 21.08 1.79 19.28
N ASP A 25 21.27 2.62 20.31
CA ASP A 25 20.23 2.91 21.29
C ASP A 25 19.16 3.82 20.67
N ASP A 26 17.90 3.60 21.05
CA ASP A 26 16.77 4.39 20.54
C ASP A 26 16.84 5.88 20.93
N GLU A 27 17.61 6.19 21.97
CA GLU A 27 17.88 7.54 22.48
C GLU A 27 19.38 7.77 22.63
N PRO A 28 20.12 8.13 21.55
CA PRO A 28 21.54 8.44 21.65
C PRO A 28 21.78 9.68 22.54
N GLN A 29 22.87 9.66 23.31
CA GLN A 29 23.21 10.75 24.22
C GLN A 29 23.31 12.09 23.48
N SER A 30 22.73 13.14 24.07
CA SER A 30 22.81 14.48 23.51
C SER A 30 24.24 15.01 23.53
N CYS A 31 24.66 15.60 22.41
CA CYS A 31 25.92 16.33 22.33
C CYS A 31 25.93 17.55 23.26
N PRO A 32 27.12 17.96 23.78
CA PRO A 32 27.25 19.18 24.57
C PRO A 32 26.73 20.43 23.86
N ASP A 33 26.87 20.47 22.53
CA ASP A 33 26.41 21.57 21.68
C ASP A 33 24.92 21.49 21.31
N GLY A 34 24.19 20.48 21.81
CA GLY A 34 22.76 20.28 21.53
C GLY A 34 22.45 19.70 20.14
N GLU A 35 23.47 19.40 19.33
CA GLU A 35 23.30 18.79 18.02
C GLU A 35 22.77 17.34 18.11
N LYS A 36 21.87 17.00 17.19
CA LYS A 36 21.20 15.70 17.17
C LYS A 36 21.97 14.70 16.33
N TRP A 37 22.01 13.46 16.79
CA TRP A 37 22.59 12.36 16.03
C TRP A 37 21.76 12.05 14.77
N THR A 38 22.44 11.70 13.69
CA THR A 38 21.79 11.41 12.41
C THR A 38 21.32 9.96 12.40
N PRO A 39 20.02 9.68 12.21
CA PRO A 39 19.51 8.32 12.11
C PRO A 39 19.82 7.71 10.74
N TYR A 40 20.23 6.45 10.76
CA TYR A 40 20.40 5.59 9.60
C TYR A 40 19.60 4.31 9.80
N ILE A 41 19.12 3.74 8.71
CA ILE A 41 18.47 2.44 8.68
C ILE A 41 19.45 1.42 8.13
N LEU A 42 19.39 0.19 8.63
CA LEU A 42 20.17 -0.91 8.08
C LEU A 42 19.70 -1.22 6.65
N VAL A 43 20.65 -1.54 5.78
CA VAL A 43 20.36 -1.89 4.38
C VAL A 43 19.35 -3.05 4.29
N SER A 44 19.48 -4.05 5.16
CA SER A 44 18.54 -5.17 5.22
C SER A 44 17.10 -4.75 5.53
N GLU A 45 16.92 -3.72 6.35
CA GLU A 45 15.60 -3.18 6.68
C GLU A 45 15.08 -2.28 5.55
N PHE A 46 15.96 -1.51 4.92
CA PHE A 46 15.62 -0.77 3.70
C PHE A 46 15.14 -1.70 2.58
N ASP A 47 15.84 -2.82 2.34
CA ASP A 47 15.47 -3.80 1.33
C ASP A 47 14.12 -4.45 1.62
N LYS A 48 13.84 -4.80 2.89
CA LYS A 48 12.51 -5.29 3.30
C LYS A 48 11.40 -4.27 3.04
N VAL A 49 11.65 -3.00 3.35
CA VAL A 49 10.69 -1.92 3.10
C VAL A 49 10.48 -1.71 1.60
N LYS A 50 11.56 -1.74 0.82
CA LYS A 50 11.54 -1.63 -0.64
C LYS A 50 10.73 -2.77 -1.28
N ASP A 51 10.97 -4.01 -0.90
CA ASP A 51 10.23 -5.19 -1.40
C ASP A 51 8.73 -5.07 -1.08
N ARG A 52 8.38 -4.59 0.12
CA ARG A 52 6.99 -4.36 0.51
C ARG A 52 6.34 -3.26 -0.33
N LEU A 53 7.07 -2.19 -0.61
CA LEU A 53 6.61 -1.07 -1.43
C LEU A 53 6.39 -1.51 -2.87
N GLU A 54 7.31 -2.27 -3.47
CA GLU A 54 7.17 -2.81 -4.83
C GLU A 54 5.94 -3.71 -4.96
N LYS A 55 5.74 -4.64 -4.01
CA LYS A 55 4.54 -5.49 -3.97
C LYS A 55 3.24 -4.70 -3.80
N ALA A 56 3.27 -3.62 -3.02
CA ALA A 56 2.10 -2.75 -2.86
C ALA A 56 1.79 -1.99 -4.15
N ASN A 57 2.80 -1.49 -4.86
CA ASN A 57 2.62 -0.80 -6.12
C ASN A 57 2.04 -1.72 -7.21
N THR A 58 2.57 -2.94 -7.38
CA THR A 58 2.00 -3.91 -8.34
C THR A 58 0.53 -4.20 -8.04
N ARG A 59 0.15 -4.31 -6.76
CA ARG A 59 -1.25 -4.52 -6.36
C ARG A 59 -2.14 -3.32 -6.66
N ILE A 60 -1.64 -2.10 -6.52
CA ILE A 60 -2.38 -0.89 -6.90
C ILE A 60 -2.63 -0.90 -8.41
N GLU A 61 -1.61 -1.21 -9.21
CA GLU A 61 -1.74 -1.32 -10.68
C GLU A 61 -2.74 -2.41 -11.09
N GLU A 62 -2.76 -3.57 -10.41
CA GLU A 62 -3.74 -4.63 -10.65
C GLU A 62 -5.18 -4.20 -10.33
N LEU A 63 -5.38 -3.45 -9.23
CA LEU A 63 -6.69 -2.94 -8.83
C LEU A 63 -7.19 -1.85 -9.79
N GLU A 64 -6.32 -0.89 -10.16
CA GLU A 64 -6.66 0.17 -11.11
C GLU A 64 -7.06 -0.41 -12.48
N ASN A 65 -6.31 -1.40 -12.97
CA ASN A 65 -6.67 -2.10 -14.21
C ASN A 65 -7.98 -2.88 -14.08
N GLY A 66 -8.25 -3.48 -12.93
CA GLY A 66 -9.50 -4.21 -12.68
C GLY A 66 -10.73 -3.30 -12.69
N GLU A 67 -10.63 -2.12 -12.08
CA GLU A 67 -11.70 -1.11 -12.06
C GLU A 67 -11.96 -0.53 -13.46
N GLU A 68 -10.91 -0.22 -14.22
CA GLU A 68 -11.04 0.30 -15.59
C GLU A 68 -11.67 -0.73 -16.53
N VAL A 69 -11.27 -2.00 -16.44
CA VAL A 69 -11.85 -3.09 -17.24
C VAL A 69 -13.34 -3.29 -16.90
N ALA A 70 -13.70 -3.30 -15.62
CA ALA A 70 -15.09 -3.42 -15.18
C ALA A 70 -15.97 -2.26 -15.68
N ALA A 71 -15.49 -1.02 -15.57
CA ALA A 71 -16.19 0.15 -16.07
C ALA A 71 -16.38 0.11 -17.59
N ARG A 72 -15.35 -0.33 -18.32
CA ARG A 72 -15.37 -0.45 -19.78
C ARG A 72 -16.35 -1.53 -20.25
N GLU A 73 -16.37 -2.69 -19.61
CA GLU A 73 -17.33 -3.76 -19.92
C GLU A 73 -18.79 -3.32 -19.68
N LEU A 74 -19.03 -2.57 -18.60
CA LEU A 74 -20.35 -2.02 -18.33
C LEU A 74 -20.79 -1.05 -19.42
N LEU A 75 -19.91 -0.13 -19.84
CA LEU A 75 -20.19 0.84 -20.90
C LEU A 75 -20.46 0.17 -22.25
N PHE A 76 -19.66 -0.84 -22.63
CA PHE A 76 -19.90 -1.60 -23.87
C PHE A 76 -21.23 -2.34 -23.83
N TRP A 77 -21.57 -2.96 -22.70
CA TRP A 77 -22.87 -3.63 -22.55
C TRP A 77 -24.05 -2.67 -22.67
N TRP A 78 -23.96 -1.48 -22.06
CA TRP A 78 -24.98 -0.44 -22.21
C TRP A 78 -25.10 0.03 -23.66
N ALA A 79 -23.97 0.25 -24.34
CA ALA A 79 -23.95 0.66 -25.74
C ALA A 79 -24.58 -0.40 -26.66
N GLU A 80 -24.30 -1.68 -26.44
CA GLU A 80 -24.90 -2.79 -27.18
C GLU A 80 -26.41 -2.90 -26.96
N ARG A 81 -26.89 -2.78 -25.72
CA ARG A 81 -28.33 -2.88 -25.44
C ARG A 81 -29.12 -1.67 -25.92
N LEU A 82 -28.61 -0.47 -25.69
CA LEU A 82 -29.29 0.76 -26.11
C LEU A 82 -29.27 0.94 -27.65
N SER A 83 -28.23 0.48 -28.34
CA SER A 83 -28.18 0.54 -29.81
C SER A 83 -29.11 -0.46 -30.51
N ASN A 84 -29.46 -1.58 -29.86
CA ASN A 84 -30.33 -2.61 -30.43
C ASN A 84 -31.83 -2.37 -30.21
N ALA A 85 -32.24 -1.23 -29.64
CA ALA A 85 -33.60 -1.05 -29.14
C ALA A 85 -34.32 0.23 -29.58
N PRO A 86 -35.24 0.13 -30.57
CA PRO A 86 -36.49 0.88 -30.54
C PRO A 86 -37.61 0.14 -29.77
N ASN A 87 -37.42 -1.15 -29.43
CA ASN A 87 -38.49 -2.03 -28.91
C ASN A 87 -38.20 -2.67 -27.53
N GLU A 88 -37.04 -2.43 -26.90
CA GLU A 88 -36.78 -2.97 -25.56
C GLU A 88 -37.52 -2.18 -24.48
N ASN A 89 -38.01 -2.90 -23.47
CA ASN A 89 -38.54 -2.26 -22.28
C ASN A 89 -37.38 -1.62 -21.51
N LEU A 90 -37.21 -0.30 -21.68
CA LEU A 90 -36.17 0.49 -21.03
C LEU A 90 -36.05 0.21 -19.52
N ARG A 91 -37.18 -0.06 -18.86
CA ARG A 91 -37.24 -0.37 -17.43
C ARG A 91 -36.58 -1.71 -17.10
N GLN A 92 -36.62 -2.68 -18.01
CA GLN A 92 -35.94 -3.96 -17.86
C GLN A 92 -34.43 -3.82 -18.08
N VAL A 93 -34.01 -3.08 -19.12
CA VAL A 93 -32.60 -2.79 -19.39
C VAL A 93 -31.95 -2.09 -18.19
N ILE A 94 -32.64 -1.11 -17.60
CA ILE A 94 -32.18 -0.43 -16.38
C ILE A 94 -32.03 -1.39 -15.19
N LYS A 95 -32.98 -2.32 -14.99
CA LYS A 95 -32.89 -3.32 -13.92
C LYS A 95 -31.70 -4.27 -14.11
N GLU A 96 -31.49 -4.74 -15.34
CA GLU A 96 -30.36 -5.63 -15.67
C GLU A 96 -29.02 -4.93 -15.49
N GLY A 97 -28.92 -3.66 -15.92
CA GLY A 97 -27.73 -2.84 -15.72
C GLY A 97 -27.42 -2.59 -14.24
N TYR A 98 -28.44 -2.30 -13.43
CA TYR A 98 -28.29 -2.11 -11.98
C TYR A 98 -27.79 -3.39 -11.28
N GLN A 99 -28.31 -4.55 -11.67
CA GLN A 99 -27.86 -5.84 -11.11
C GLN A 99 -26.40 -6.14 -11.47
N ARG A 100 -25.96 -5.80 -12.69
CA ARG A 100 -24.56 -5.93 -13.10
C ARG A 100 -23.63 -5.05 -12.28
N ILE A 101 -24.03 -3.79 -12.00
CA ILE A 101 -23.26 -2.89 -11.13
C ILE A 101 -23.11 -3.47 -9.73
N ILE A 102 -24.19 -4.00 -9.14
CA ILE A 102 -24.15 -4.65 -7.82
C ILE A 102 -23.20 -5.85 -7.83
N ASN A 103 -23.28 -6.71 -8.84
CA ASN A 103 -22.43 -7.89 -8.93
C ASN A 103 -20.94 -7.51 -9.07
N LEU A 104 -20.63 -6.49 -9.87
CA LEU A 104 -19.27 -5.96 -10.00
C LEU A 104 -18.76 -5.35 -8.69
N ALA A 105 -19.60 -4.56 -8.00
CA ALA A 105 -19.26 -3.97 -6.71
C ALA A 105 -18.94 -5.05 -5.67
N ASN A 106 -19.72 -6.13 -5.61
CA ASN A 106 -19.46 -7.25 -4.71
C ASN A 106 -18.15 -7.98 -5.02
N VAL A 107 -17.83 -8.17 -6.31
CA VAL A 107 -16.55 -8.77 -6.72
C VAL A 107 -15.37 -7.88 -6.32
N LEU A 108 -15.47 -6.56 -6.55
CA LEU A 108 -14.43 -5.60 -6.16
C LEU A 108 -14.27 -5.51 -4.64
N GLU A 109 -15.37 -5.51 -3.89
CA GLU A 109 -15.36 -5.48 -2.43
C GLU A 109 -14.71 -6.74 -1.84
N ASP A 110 -15.05 -7.93 -2.34
CA ASP A 110 -14.46 -9.20 -1.90
C ASP A 110 -12.95 -9.28 -2.23
N THR A 111 -12.54 -8.68 -3.36
CA THR A 111 -11.12 -8.53 -3.72
C THR A 111 -10.40 -7.57 -2.74
N SER A 112 -11.05 -6.47 -2.36
CA SER A 112 -10.50 -5.50 -1.39
C SER A 112 -10.39 -6.07 0.04
N VAL A 113 -11.35 -6.93 0.43
CA VAL A 113 -11.37 -7.61 1.74
C VAL A 113 -10.26 -8.65 1.81
N ARG A 114 -10.03 -9.43 0.75
CA ARG A 114 -8.87 -10.34 0.66
C ARG A 114 -7.56 -9.59 0.80
N VAL A 115 -7.40 -8.44 0.13
CA VAL A 115 -6.19 -7.61 0.26
C VAL A 115 -5.97 -7.13 1.70
N ARG A 116 -7.04 -6.73 2.42
CA ARG A 116 -6.97 -6.33 3.83
C ARG A 116 -6.66 -7.49 4.80
N SER A 117 -7.23 -8.68 4.59
CA SER A 117 -6.98 -9.83 5.48
C SER A 117 -5.53 -10.31 5.43
N TYR A 118 -4.84 -10.16 4.29
CA TYR A 118 -3.40 -10.46 4.18
C TYR A 118 -2.49 -9.37 4.75
N ALA A 119 -2.97 -8.13 4.88
CA ALA A 119 -2.20 -7.02 5.46
C ALA A 119 -2.21 -6.99 7.00
N GLY A 120 -3.11 -7.75 7.64
CA GLY A 120 -3.28 -7.78 9.12
C GLY A 120 -2.78 -9.05 9.83
N GLY A 121 -2.18 -10.00 9.11
CA GLY A 121 -1.76 -11.31 9.66
C GLY A 121 -0.41 -11.30 10.37
N SER A 122 -0.20 -10.46 11.38
CA SER A 122 0.84 -10.69 12.41
C SER A 122 0.32 -10.20 13.75
N GLY A 123 -0.42 -11.08 14.42
CA GLY A 123 -0.99 -10.80 15.72
C GLY A 123 -1.68 -12.02 16.28
N ALA A 124 -0.91 -13.01 16.75
CA ALA A 124 -1.26 -13.85 17.91
C ALA A 124 -0.23 -14.99 18.14
N ALA A 125 0.50 -14.90 19.25
CA ALA A 125 0.75 -15.97 20.22
C ALA A 125 1.56 -15.33 21.36
N ARG A 126 0.90 -14.86 22.42
CA ARG A 126 0.70 -15.55 23.72
C ARG A 126 2.01 -15.94 24.39
#